data_AF-A0A7G9YSH4-F1
#
_entry.id   AF-A0A7G9YSH4-F1
#
_cell.length_a   1.000
_cell.length_b   1.000
_cell.length_c   1.000
_cell.angle_alpha   90.00
_cell.angle_beta   90.00
_cell.angle_gamma   90.00
#
_symmetry.space_group_name_H-M   'P 1'
#
loop_
_entity.id
_entity.type
_entity.pdbx_description
1 polymer ?
#
loop_
_entity_poly.entity_id
_entity_poly.type
_entity_poly.pdbx_seq_one_letter_code
_entity_poly.pdbx_strand_id
1 'polypeptide(L)' 'MIVVLSKNRVPIRLSSERWGHIERRHPEMKKQKDMILETVSDPDFIQQGDYGEFLAVKYFKKTPLTEKYLV' A
#
# COMPACT_ATOMS: atom_id res chain seq x y z
N MET A 1 16.09 -1.00 0.66
CA MET A 1 15.06 -0.11 1.25
C MET A 1 14.37 0.58 0.10
N ILE A 2 13.04 0.57 0.05
CA ILE A 2 12.27 1.25 -1.01
C ILE A 2 11.68 2.53 -0.42
N VAL A 3 11.73 3.62 -1.18
CA VAL A 3 11.10 4.89 -0.84
C VAL A 3 10.17 5.27 -1.98
N VAL A 4 8.92 5.55 -1.66
CA VAL A 4 7.91 6.04 -2.60
C VAL A 4 7.37 7.37 -2.07
N LEU A 5 7.10 8.31 -2.96
CA LEU A 5 6.43 9.55 -2.57
C LEU A 5 4.93 9.32 -2.57
N SER A 6 4.25 9.73 -1.50
CA SER A 6 2.79 9.79 -1.51
C SER A 6 2.28 10.84 -2.49
N LYS A 7 0.98 10.85 -2.76
CA LYS A 7 0.33 11.92 -3.55
C LYS A 7 0.67 13.34 -3.05
N ASN A 8 0.82 13.50 -1.73
CA ASN A 8 1.18 14.76 -1.07
C ASN A 8 2.70 14.99 -0.99
N ARG A 9 3.50 14.25 -1.76
CA ARG A 9 4.97 14.29 -1.81
C ARG A 9 5.66 13.98 -0.48
N VAL A 10 4.97 13.28 0.42
CA VAL A 10 5.56 12.80 1.67
C VAL A 10 6.30 11.49 1.38
N PRO A 11 7.60 11.37 1.71
CA PRO A 11 8.34 10.14 1.47
C PRO A 11 7.93 9.04 2.45
N ILE A 12 7.40 7.93 1.91
CA ILE A 12 7.04 6.74 2.66
C ILE A 12 8.12 5.67 2.43
N ARG A 13 8.66 5.12 3.53
CA ARG A 13 9.77 4.16 3.50
C ARG A 13 9.28 2.75 3.84
N LEU A 14 9.58 1.80 2.98
CA LEU A 14 9.38 0.37 3.21
C LEU A 14 10.74 -0.32 3.30
N SER A 15 11.19 -0.62 4.53
CA SER A 15 12.43 -1.37 4.75
C SER A 15 12.25 -2.85 4.43
N SER A 16 13.35 -3.54 4.12
CA SER A 16 13.35 -5.00 3.92
C SER A 16 12.90 -5.75 5.17
N GLU A 17 13.31 -5.28 6.35
CA GLU A 17 12.89 -5.85 7.65
C GLU A 17 11.37 -5.75 7.85
N ARG A 18 10.79 -4.56 7.64
CA ARG A 18 9.33 -4.36 7.77
C ARG A 18 8.57 -5.19 6.75
N TRP A 19 9.04 -5.24 5.50
CA TRP A 19 8.44 -6.10 4.48
C TRP A 19 8.50 -7.59 4.87
N GLY A 20 9.65 -8.07 5.35
CA GLY A 20 9.80 -9.44 5.83
C GLY A 20 8.90 -9.76 7.03
N HIS A 21 8.67 -8.79 7.92
CA HIS A 21 7.69 -8.92 9.02
C HIS A 21 6.26 -9.07 8.49
N ILE A 22 5.88 -8.29 7.47
CA ILE A 22 4.56 -8.37 6.82
C ILE A 22 4.39 -9.75 6.17
N GLU A 23 5.32 -10.17 5.29
CA GLU A 23 5.22 -11.46 4.59
C GLU A 23 5.19 -12.68 5.52
N ARG A 24 5.89 -12.61 6.66
CA ARG A 24 5.91 -13.71 7.64
C ARG A 24 4.56 -13.87 8.33
N ARG A 25 3.85 -12.78 8.62
CA ARG A 25 2.51 -12.80 9.22
C ARG A 25 1.40 -12.97 8.19
N HIS A 26 1.64 -12.50 6.98
CA HIS A 26 0.69 -12.42 5.87
C HIS A 26 1.34 -12.94 4.58
N PRO A 27 1.47 -14.27 4.41
CA PRO A 27 2.07 -14.87 3.22
C PRO A 27 1.37 -14.46 1.90
N GLU A 28 0.09 -14.13 1.95
CA GLU A 28 -0.72 -13.61 0.85
C GLU A 28 -0.16 -12.30 0.26
N MET A 29 0.61 -11.54 1.04
CA MET A 29 1.16 -10.23 0.63
C MET A 29 2.41 -10.32 -0.22
N LYS A 30 3.06 -11.49 -0.35
CA LYS A 30 4.35 -11.66 -1.06
C LYS A 30 4.39 -11.07 -2.47
N LYS A 31 3.26 -11.12 -3.18
CA LYS A 31 3.12 -10.59 -4.56
C LYS A 31 2.38 -9.26 -4.65
N GLN A 32 2.17 -8.58 -3.52
CA GLN A 32 1.34 -7.37 -3.44
C GLN A 32 2.16 -6.09 -3.24
N LYS A 33 3.48 -6.20 -3.12
CA LYS A 33 4.37 -5.04 -2.90
C LYS A 33 4.17 -3.95 -3.95
N ASP A 34 4.16 -4.31 -5.22
CA ASP A 34 4.08 -3.32 -6.30
C ASP A 34 2.72 -2.60 -6.28
N MET A 35 1.64 -3.31 -6.01
CA MET A 35 0.30 -2.73 -5.86
C MET A 35 0.22 -1.78 -4.65
N ILE A 36 0.88 -2.11 -3.52
CA ILE A 36 0.97 -1.20 -2.37
C ILE A 36 1.72 0.08 -2.75
N LEU A 37 2.88 -0.05 -3.39
CA LEU A 37 3.69 1.11 -3.78
C LEU A 37 2.94 1.99 -4.77
N GLU A 38 2.26 1.38 -5.74
CA GLU A 38 1.40 2.06 -6.71
C GLU A 38 0.27 2.83 -6.01
N THR A 39 -0.43 2.17 -5.08
CA THR A 39 -1.54 2.78 -4.32
C THR A 39 -1.06 4.02 -3.55
N VAL A 40 0.13 3.96 -2.95
CA VAL A 40 0.70 5.10 -2.21
C VAL A 40 1.04 6.26 -3.15
N SER A 41 1.64 5.99 -4.31
CA SER A 41 2.09 7.03 -5.25
C SER A 41 0.98 7.62 -6.09
N ASP A 42 0.02 6.78 -6.51
CA ASP A 42 -1.03 7.13 -7.45
C ASP A 42 -2.35 6.44 -7.05
N PRO A 43 -2.96 6.87 -5.93
CA PRO A 43 -4.27 6.39 -5.51
C PRO A 43 -5.38 6.93 -6.40
N ASP A 44 -6.49 6.19 -6.49
CA ASP A 44 -7.72 6.68 -7.13
C ASP A 44 -8.37 7.78 -6.29
N PHE A 45 -8.34 7.63 -4.96
CA PHE A 45 -8.77 8.63 -4.00
C PHE A 45 -8.05 8.50 -2.65
N ILE A 46 -8.12 9.55 -1.85
CA ILE A 46 -7.54 9.58 -0.50
C ILE A 46 -8.68 9.81 0.48
N GLN A 47 -8.79 8.92 1.47
CA GLN A 47 -9.76 9.04 2.55
C GLN A 47 -9.07 9.52 3.83
N GLN A 48 -9.72 10.39 4.58
CA GLN A 48 -9.26 10.75 5.92
C GLN A 48 -9.63 9.64 6.91
N GLY A 49 -8.64 9.12 7.63
CA GLY A 49 -8.83 8.15 8.72
C GLY A 49 -9.28 8.80 10.03
N ASP A 50 -9.65 7.96 10.99
CA ASP A 50 -10.24 8.39 12.28
C ASP A 50 -9.31 9.28 13.12
N TYR A 51 -7.98 9.18 12.93
CA TYR A 51 -6.99 9.99 13.65
C TYR A 51 -6.28 11.00 12.75
N GLY A 52 -6.91 11.36 11.62
CA GLY A 52 -6.38 12.34 10.68
C GLY A 52 -5.33 11.79 9.71
N GLU A 53 -5.18 10.47 9.61
CA GLU A 53 -4.35 9.85 8.58
C GLU A 53 -4.92 10.07 7.18
N PHE A 54 -4.05 10.03 6.17
CA PHE A 54 -4.45 9.96 4.78
C PHE A 54 -4.30 8.52 4.28
N LEU A 55 -5.42 7.86 4.06
CA LEU A 55 -5.51 6.49 3.54
C LEU A 55 -5.57 6.56 2.01
N ALA A 56 -4.53 6.03 1.36
CA ALA A 56 -4.44 5.98 -0.09
C ALA A 56 -5.25 4.76 -0.58
N VAL A 57 -6.24 4.98 -1.44
CA VAL A 57 -7.14 3.90 -1.87
C VAL A 57 -7.06 3.71 -3.38
N LYS A 58 -6.85 2.47 -3.82
CA LYS A 58 -6.81 2.12 -5.25
C LYS A 58 -7.55 0.83 -5.56
N TYR A 59 -8.36 0.86 -6.61
CA TYR A 59 -9.07 -0.30 -7.11
C TYR A 59 -8.16 -1.20 -7.94
N PHE A 60 -8.21 -2.50 -7.65
CA PHE A 60 -7.59 -3.51 -8.50
C PHE A 60 -8.61 -4.56 -8.91
N LYS A 61 -8.78 -4.73 -10.23
CA LYS A 61 -9.62 -5.78 -10.81
C LYS A 61 -9.13 -7.20 -10.47
N LYS A 62 -7.86 -7.35 -10.11
CA LYS A 62 -7.26 -8.63 -9.73
C LYS A 62 -6.36 -8.48 -8.51
N THR A 63 -6.77 -9.09 -7.40
CA THR A 63 -5.95 -9.29 -6.19
C THR A 63 -5.83 -10.79 -5.90
N PRO A 64 -5.08 -11.23 -4.87
CA PRO A 64 -4.98 -12.65 -4.50
C PRO A 64 -6.33 -13.30 -4.14
N LEU A 65 -7.32 -12.51 -3.71
CA LEU A 65 -8.68 -12.99 -3.46
C LEU A 65 -9.59 -12.77 -4.67
N THR A 66 -9.89 -11.50 -4.99
CA THR A 66 -10.90 -11.07 -5.98
C THR A 66 -10.58 -9.66 -6.50
N GLU A 67 -11.51 -9.00 -7.20
CA GLU A 67 -11.46 -7.55 -7.35
C GLU A 67 -11.75 -6.86 -6.01
N LYS A 68 -10.91 -5.89 -5.60
CA LYS A 68 -11.01 -5.16 -4.33
C LYS A 68 -10.29 -3.81 -4.41
N TYR A 69 -10.62 -2.93 -3.46
CA TYR A 69 -9.79 -1.77 -3.14
C TYR A 69 -8.66 -2.15 -2.19
N LEU A 70 -7.46 -1.70 -2.47
CA LEU A 70 -6.33 -1.68 -1.55
C LEU A 70 -6.38 -0.35 -0.78
N VAL A 71 -6.23 -0.41 0.53
CA VAL A 71 -6.20 0.73 1.47
C VAL A 71 -4.92 0.66 2.30
#